data_AF-A0A932JR12-F1
#
_entry.id   AF-A0A932JR12-F1
#
_cell.length_a   1.000
_cell.length_b   1.000
_cell.length_c   1.000
_cell.angle_alpha   90.00
_cell.angle_beta   90.00
_cell.angle_gamma   90.00
#
_symmetry.space_group_name_H-M   'P 1'
#
loop_
_entity.id
_entity.type
_entity.pdbx_description
1 polymer ?
#
loop_
_entity_poly.entity_id
_entity_poly.type
_entity_poly.pdbx_seq_one_letter_code
_entity_poly.pdbx_strand_id
1 'polypeptide(L)' 'FGFGNKHKGKTLREVARSGRGYISWMIDKGNFSADVVRICRESLEGKFPEKKAS' A
#
# COMPACT_ATOMS: atom_id res chain seq x y z
N PHE A 1 3.95 -7.60 0.27
CA PHE A 1 3.67 -6.31 -0.39
C PHE A 1 4.87 -5.91 -1.23
N GLY A 2 4.87 -6.23 -2.53
CA GLY A 2 5.88 -5.74 -3.47
C GLY A 2 5.25 -4.67 -4.35
N PHE A 3 5.64 -3.41 -4.18
CA PHE A 3 5.12 -2.30 -4.99
C PHE A 3 5.87 -2.19 -6.33
N GLY A 4 5.83 -3.24 -7.14
CA GLY A 4 6.50 -3.28 -8.45
C GLY A 4 8.01 -3.03 -8.40
N ASN A 5 8.66 -3.04 -9.57
CA ASN A 5 10.12 -2.85 -9.67
C ASN A 5 10.55 -1.41 -9.30
N LYS A 6 9.65 -0.43 -9.46
CA LYS A 6 9.91 1.01 -9.20
C LYS A 6 9.94 1.37 -7.71
N HIS A 7 9.30 0.57 -6.85
CA HIS A 7 9.33 0.74 -5.39
C HIS A 7 9.80 -0.55 -4.69
N LYS A 8 10.64 -1.33 -5.37
CA LYS A 8 11.21 -2.56 -4.81
C LYS A 8 12.06 -2.22 -3.58
N GLY A 9 11.66 -2.72 -2.40
CA GLY A 9 12.31 -2.43 -1.12
C GLY A 9 11.68 -1.31 -0.30
N LYS A 10 10.76 -0.51 -0.88
CA LYS A 10 10.03 0.50 -0.10
C LYS A 10 8.86 -0.12 0.64
N THR A 11 8.69 0.28 1.88
CA THR A 11 7.55 -0.14 2.69
C THR A 11 6.28 0.57 2.22
N LEU A 12 5.12 -0.05 2.47
CA LEU A 12 3.82 0.61 2.23
C LEU A 12 3.74 1.95 2.96
N ARG A 13 4.40 2.07 4.13
CA ARG A 13 4.51 3.32 4.88
C ARG A 13 5.22 4.42 4.09
N GLU A 14 6.36 4.13 3.48
CA GLU A 14 7.07 5.11 2.66
C GLU A 14 6.28 5.49 1.41
N VAL A 15 5.66 4.52 0.76
CA VAL A 15 4.84 4.77 -0.45
C VAL A 15 3.60 5.59 -0.10
N ALA A 16 2.90 5.27 1.00
CA ALA A 16 1.76 6.06 1.46
C ALA A 16 2.15 7.47 1.91
N ARG A 17 3.34 7.63 2.50
CA ARG A 17 3.85 8.93 2.98
C ARG A 17 4.35 9.81 1.84
N SER A 18 5.02 9.23 0.85
CA SER A 18 5.64 9.96 -0.27
C SER A 18 4.77 10.00 -1.52
N GLY A 19 3.76 9.13 -1.63
CA GLY A 19 3.02 8.88 -2.86
C GLY A 19 1.58 8.48 -2.62
N ARG A 20 0.82 9.31 -1.89
CA ARG A 20 -0.64 9.12 -1.71
C ARG A 20 -1.37 8.91 -3.04
N GLY A 21 -0.96 9.60 -4.11
CA GLY A 21 -1.51 9.42 -5.45
C GLY A 21 -1.28 8.02 -6.03
N TYR A 22 -0.15 7.37 -5.72
CA TYR A 22 0.11 6.00 -6.15
C TYR A 22 -0.77 4.98 -5.42
N ILE A 23 -1.01 5.20 -4.11
CA ILE A 23 -1.95 4.38 -3.35
C ILE A 23 -3.39 4.58 -3.85
N SER A 24 -3.79 5.83 -4.09
CA SER A 24 -5.11 6.15 -4.66
C SER A 24 -5.30 5.50 -6.03
N TRP A 25 -4.28 5.55 -6.89
CA TRP A 25 -4.28 4.88 -8.19
C TRP A 25 -4.37 3.35 -8.03
N MET A 26 -3.69 2.74 -7.06
CA MET A 26 -3.82 1.30 -6.83
C MET A 26 -5.23 0.89 -6.38
N ILE A 27 -5.86 1.71 -5.53
CA ILE A 27 -7.25 1.50 -5.09
C ILE A 27 -8.20 1.60 -6.29
N ASP A 28 -8.03 2.64 -7.11
CA ASP A 28 -8.86 2.91 -8.29
C ASP A 28 -8.70 1.84 -9.39
N LYS A 29 -7.48 1.34 -9.59
CA LYS A 29 -7.20 0.33 -10.63
C LYS A 29 -7.96 -0.98 -10.44
N GLY A 30 -8.43 -1.29 -9.23
CA GLY A 30 -9.26 -2.48 -8.92
C GLY A 30 -8.61 -3.85 -9.11
N ASN A 31 -7.38 -3.93 -9.63
CA ASN A 31 -6.69 -5.18 -9.96
C ASN A 31 -5.97 -5.83 -8.76
N PHE A 32 -6.28 -5.38 -7.53
CA PHE A 32 -5.67 -5.87 -6.31
C PHE A 32 -6.74 -6.53 -5.42
N SER A 33 -6.33 -7.52 -4.62
CA SER A 33 -7.24 -8.18 -3.68
C SER A 33 -7.86 -7.16 -2.71
N ALA A 34 -9.06 -7.46 -2.22
CA ALA A 34 -9.77 -6.62 -1.26
C ALA A 34 -8.91 -6.28 -0.02
N ASP A 35 -8.09 -7.23 0.47
CA ASP A 35 -7.13 -6.98 1.54
C ASP A 35 -6.08 -5.94 1.18
N VAL A 36 -5.54 -5.98 -0.04
CA VAL A 36 -4.53 -5.01 -0.50
C VAL A 36 -5.15 -3.61 -0.60
N VAL A 37 -6.36 -3.51 -1.14
CA VAL A 37 -7.10 -2.25 -1.23
C VAL A 37 -7.40 -1.69 0.16
N ARG A 38 -7.88 -2.54 1.08
CA ARG A 38 -8.13 -2.17 2.48
C ARG A 38 -6.86 -1.66 3.16
N ILE A 39 -5.76 -2.41 3.06
CA ILE A 39 -4.46 -2.05 3.64
C ILE A 39 -3.93 -0.75 3.04
N CYS A 40 -4.09 -0.53 1.73
CA CYS A 40 -3.76 0.72 1.05
C CYS A 40 -4.58 1.91 1.58
N ARG A 41 -5.89 1.72 1.74
CA ARG A 41 -6.80 2.74 2.28
C ARG A 41 -6.46 3.08 3.73
N GLU A 42 -6.29 2.08 4.58
CA GLU A 42 -5.86 2.24 5.97
C GLU A 42 -4.51 2.98 6.06
N SER A 43 -3.59 2.68 5.13
CA SER A 43 -2.28 3.32 5.07
C SER A 43 -2.33 4.82 4.75
N LEU A 44 -3.33 5.27 3.99
CA LEU A 44 -3.59 6.70 3.79
C LEU A 44 -4.07 7.39 5.06
N GLU A 45 -4.78 6.65 5.92
CA GLU A 45 -5.21 7.08 7.25
C GLU A 45 -4.11 6.92 8.31
N GLY A 46 -2.92 6.43 7.93
CA GLY A 46 -1.80 6.18 8.84
C GLY A 46 -1.89 4.86 9.62
N LYS A 47 -2.88 4.02 9.30
CA LYS A 47 -3.04 2.67 9.84
C LYS A 47 -2.33 1.67 8.94
N PHE A 48 -1.27 1.06 9.43
CA PHE A 48 -0.51 0.06 8.69
C PHE A 48 -0.69 -1.28 9.39
N PRO A 49 -0.99 -2.38 8.66
CA PRO A 49 -1.01 -3.69 9.27
C PRO A 49 0.40 -3.98 9.82
N GLU A 50 0.47 -4.17 11.13
CA GLU A 50 1.67 -4.73 11.75
C GLU A 50 1.77 -6.17 11.27
N LYS A 51 2.84 -6.48 10.52
CA LYS A 51 3.17 -7.86 10.19
C LYS A 51 3.25 -8.62 11.51
N LYS A 52 2.30 -9.52 11.79
CA LYS A 52 2.69 -10.78 12.42
C LYS A 52 3.48 -11.54 11.36
N ALA A 53 4.80 -11.29 11.35
CA ALA A 53 5.73 -12.25 10.77
C ALA A 53 5.59 -13.50 11.63
N SER A 54 4.94 -14.52 11.08
CA SER A 54 4.95 -15.87 11.64
C SER A 54 6.11 -16.66 11.05
#